data_AF-A0A1F4RD60-F1
#
_entry.id   AF-A0A1F4RD60-F1
#
_cell.length_a   1.000
_cell.length_b   1.000
_cell.length_c   1.000
_cell.angle_alpha   90.00
_cell.angle_beta   90.00
_cell.angle_gamma   90.00
#
_symmetry.space_group_name_H-M   'P 1'
#
loop_
_entity.id
_entity.type
_entity.pdbx_description
1 polymer ?
#
loop_
_entity_poly.entity_id
_entity_poly.type
_entity_poly.pdbx_seq_one_letter_code
_entity_poly.pdbx_strand_id
1 'polypeptide(L)'
;MSAAVNLLKREIVDKIDGLPKADIRELRNFVVFLEMKNILPQIDTSQAYFWSKKWQKMEKEVDKDKKAGRVVGTGKARDLLKALKRAA
;
A
#
# COMPACT_ATOMS: atom_id res chain seq x y z
N MET A 1 27.72 -12.67 -6.99
CA MET A 1 27.00 -11.69 -7.85
C MET A 1 27.95 -11.29 -8.98
N SER A 2 27.51 -11.24 -10.24
CA SER A 2 28.44 -11.00 -11.37
C SER A 2 29.00 -9.57 -11.34
N ALA A 3 30.22 -9.36 -11.85
CA ALA A 3 30.86 -8.04 -11.91
C ALA A 3 30.01 -7.00 -12.67
N ALA A 4 29.26 -7.44 -13.68
CA ALA A 4 28.34 -6.58 -14.44
C ALA A 4 27.18 -6.05 -13.57
N VAL A 5 26.63 -6.87 -12.67
CA VAL A 5 25.57 -6.43 -11.75
C VAL A 5 26.09 -5.36 -10.78
N ASN A 6 27.32 -5.50 -10.31
CA ASN A 6 27.93 -4.51 -9.41
C ASN A 6 28.27 -3.19 -10.13
N LEU A 7 28.56 -3.23 -11.43
CA LEU A 7 28.75 -2.03 -12.24
C LEU A 7 27.42 -1.27 -12.39
N LEU A 8 26.36 -1.96 -12.80
CA LEU A 8 25.02 -1.36 -12.94
C LEU A 8 24.52 -0.72 -11.63
N LYS A 9 24.76 -1.38 -10.49
CA LYS A 9 24.40 -0.81 -9.18
C LYS A 9 25.12 0.51 -8.90
N ARG A 10 26.40 0.62 -9.23
CA ARG A 10 27.17 1.86 -9.05
C ARG A 10 26.66 2.97 -9.96
N GLU A 11 26.46 2.68 -11.25
CA GLU A 11 25.91 3.66 -12.19
C GLU A 11 24.54 4.20 -11.76
N ILE A 12 23.69 3.35 -11.17
CA ILE A 12 22.41 3.78 -10.61
C ILE A 12 22.63 4.71 -9.42
N VAL A 13 23.51 4.36 -8.47
CA VAL A 13 23.80 5.21 -7.31
C VAL A 13 24.34 6.57 -7.76
N ASP A 14 25.28 6.60 -8.69
CA ASP A 14 25.89 7.83 -9.21
C ASP A 14 24.85 8.73 -9.91
N LYS A 15 23.87 8.14 -10.61
CA LYS A 15 22.78 8.89 -11.26
C LYS A 15 21.74 9.44 -10.30
N ILE A 16 21.62 8.85 -9.11
CA ILE A 16 20.68 9.31 -8.08
C ILE A 16 21.30 10.46 -7.28
N ASP A 17 22.64 10.53 -7.23
CA ASP A 17 23.33 11.60 -6.56
C ASP A 17 23.04 12.95 -7.22
N GLY A 18 22.62 13.93 -6.43
CA GLY A 18 22.18 15.25 -6.91
C GLY A 18 20.75 15.34 -7.43
N LEU A 19 19.96 14.26 -7.45
CA LEU A 19 18.55 14.35 -7.86
C LEU A 19 17.70 15.13 -6.85
N PRO A 20 16.72 15.93 -7.31
CA PRO A 20 15.71 16.52 -6.45
C PRO A 20 14.93 15.47 -5.64
N LYS A 21 14.47 15.84 -4.45
CA LYS A 21 13.68 14.98 -3.55
C LYS A 21 12.42 14.40 -4.21
N ALA A 22 11.80 15.14 -5.13
CA ALA A 22 10.61 14.68 -5.86
C ALA A 22 10.96 13.48 -6.76
N ASP A 23 12.06 13.57 -7.49
CA ASP A 23 12.51 12.57 -8.44
C ASP A 23 13.02 11.31 -7.72
N ILE A 24 13.71 11.47 -6.58
CA ILE A 24 14.08 10.35 -5.70
C ILE A 24 12.84 9.61 -5.20
N ARG A 25 11.75 10.34 -4.88
CA ARG A 25 10.49 9.72 -4.46
C ARG A 25 9.83 8.96 -5.61
N GLU A 26 9.88 9.49 -6.82
CA GLU A 26 9.38 8.80 -8.01
C GLU A 26 10.17 7.53 -8.31
N LEU A 27 11.50 7.60 -8.27
CA LEU A 27 12.37 6.43 -8.43
C LEU A 27 12.07 5.35 -7.37
N ARG A 28 11.89 5.75 -6.11
CA ARG A 28 11.47 4.82 -5.05
C ARG A 28 10.17 4.11 -5.41
N ASN A 29 9.17 4.85 -5.92
CA ASN A 29 7.91 4.24 -6.35
C ASN A 29 8.11 3.27 -7.52
N PHE A 30 9.02 3.58 -8.45
CA PHE A 30 9.35 2.69 -9.56
C PHE A 30 10.02 1.39 -9.08
N VAL A 31 10.94 1.47 -8.11
CA VAL A 31 11.54 0.25 -7.50
C VAL A 31 10.46 -0.62 -6.86
N VAL A 32 9.54 -0.02 -6.10
CA VAL A 32 8.39 -0.74 -5.52
C VAL A 32 7.52 -1.37 -6.63
N PHE A 33 7.30 -0.69 -7.74
CA PHE A 33 6.61 -1.27 -8.89
C PHE A 33 7.35 -2.48 -9.45
N LEU A 34 8.68 -2.44 -9.60
CA LEU A 34 9.47 -3.58 -10.09
C LEU A 34 9.38 -4.78 -9.14
N GLU A 35 9.40 -4.55 -7.82
CA GLU A 35 9.19 -5.59 -6.81
C GLU A 35 7.80 -6.22 -6.93
N MET A 36 6.78 -5.39 -7.13
CA MET A 36 5.39 -5.82 -7.23
C MET A 36 5.02 -6.37 -8.61
N LYS A 37 5.83 -6.13 -9.66
CA LYS A 37 5.51 -6.47 -11.06
C LYS A 37 5.14 -7.94 -11.26
N ASN A 38 5.75 -8.84 -10.50
CA ASN A 38 5.47 -10.29 -10.57
C ASN A 38 4.23 -10.71 -9.75
N ILE A 39 3.77 -9.84 -8.84
CA ILE A 39 2.61 -10.05 -7.98
C ILE A 39 1.37 -9.39 -8.59
N LEU A 40 1.52 -8.27 -9.31
CA LEU A 40 0.42 -7.54 -9.94
C LEU A 40 -0.51 -8.43 -10.78
N PRO A 41 -0.02 -9.41 -11.59
CA PRO A 41 -0.91 -10.32 -12.33
C PRO A 41 -1.68 -11.31 -11.45
N GLN A 42 -1.26 -11.50 -10.19
CA GLN A 42 -1.92 -12.37 -9.21
C GLN A 42 -3.01 -11.63 -8.44
N ILE A 43 -3.07 -10.30 -8.54
CA ILE A 43 -4.14 -9.51 -7.95
C ILE A 43 -5.34 -9.60 -8.89
N ASP A 44 -6.44 -10.17 -8.39
CA ASP A 44 -7.70 -10.22 -9.14
C ASP A 44 -8.15 -8.78 -9.47
N THR A 45 -8.36 -8.52 -10.76
CA THR A 45 -8.87 -7.24 -11.26
C THR A 45 -10.21 -6.83 -10.65
N SER A 46 -11.01 -7.78 -10.18
CA SER A 46 -12.25 -7.51 -9.41
C SER A 46 -11.99 -6.71 -8.14
N GLN A 47 -10.76 -6.79 -7.60
CA GLN A 47 -10.30 -6.11 -6.38
C GLN A 47 -9.65 -4.75 -6.66
N ALA A 48 -9.61 -4.27 -7.92
CA ALA A 48 -8.95 -3.03 -8.28
C ALA A 48 -9.46 -1.81 -7.50
N TYR A 49 -10.74 -1.82 -7.10
CA TYR A 49 -11.34 -0.75 -6.31
C TYR A 49 -10.65 -0.53 -4.95
N PHE A 50 -10.19 -1.59 -4.28
CA PHE A 50 -9.50 -1.52 -2.98
C PHE A 50 -8.16 -0.77 -3.06
N TRP A 51 -7.57 -0.71 -4.25
CA TRP A 51 -6.33 0.01 -4.53
C TRP A 51 -6.56 1.47 -4.99
N SER A 52 -7.82 1.90 -5.12
CA SER A 52 -8.12 3.29 -5.46
C SER A 52 -7.72 4.25 -4.34
N LYS A 53 -7.31 5.47 -4.71
CA LYS A 53 -7.02 6.54 -3.73
C LYS A 53 -8.20 6.80 -2.78
N LYS A 54 -9.43 6.61 -3.27
CA LYS A 54 -10.65 6.76 -2.49
C LYS A 54 -10.73 5.71 -1.38
N TRP A 55 -10.57 4.43 -1.71
CA TRP A 55 -10.58 3.34 -0.72
C TRP A 55 -9.47 3.52 0.32
N GLN A 56 -8.25 3.79 -0.14
CA GLN A 56 -7.11 4.01 0.74
C GLN A 56 -7.28 5.21 1.70
N LYS A 57 -8.05 6.24 1.31
CA LYS A 57 -8.42 7.33 2.21
C LYS A 57 -9.41 6.86 3.28
N MET A 58 -10.44 6.10 2.90
CA MET A 58 -11.42 5.54 3.84
C MET A 58 -10.74 4.58 4.83
N GLU A 59 -9.77 3.77 4.40
CA GLU A 59 -9.01 2.90 5.30
C GLU A 59 -8.27 3.70 6.38
N LYS A 60 -7.66 4.84 6.02
CA LYS A 60 -6.99 5.71 7.00
C LYS A 60 -7.96 6.31 8.02
N GLU A 61 -9.20 6.60 7.62
CA GLU A 61 -10.23 7.10 8.52
C GLU A 61 -10.66 5.99 9.50
N VAL A 62 -10.91 4.79 8.99
CA VAL A 62 -11.23 3.60 9.80
C VAL A 62 -10.10 3.26 10.78
N ASP A 63 -8.83 3.39 10.39
CA ASP A 63 -7.71 3.15 11.29
C ASP A 63 -7.64 4.16 12.44
N LYS A 64 -8.04 5.42 12.20
CA LYS A 64 -8.17 6.42 13.27
C LYS A 64 -9.29 6.06 14.23
N ASP A 65 -10.43 5.59 13.71
CA ASP A 65 -11.56 5.16 14.52
C ASP A 65 -11.20 3.97 15.41
N LYS A 66 -10.51 2.96 14.85
CA LYS A 66 -9.99 1.82 15.62
C LYS A 66 -9.05 2.26 16.73
N LYS A 67 -8.10 3.15 16.44
CA LYS A 67 -7.16 3.69 17.45
C LYS A 67 -7.87 4.47 18.54
N ALA A 68 -8.96 5.14 18.21
CA ALA A 68 -9.80 5.86 19.17
C ALA A 68 -10.80 4.95 19.90
N GLY A 69 -10.76 3.63 19.69
CA GLY A 69 -11.66 2.66 20.33
C GLY A 69 -13.09 2.68 19.80
N ARG A 70 -13.36 3.36 18.68
CA ARG A 70 -14.69 3.40 18.03
C ARG A 70 -14.93 2.11 17.23
N VAL A 71 -14.99 0.98 17.93
CA VAL A 71 -15.20 -0.34 17.34
C VAL A 71 -16.46 -0.97 17.92
N VAL A 72 -17.30 -1.53 17.04
CA VAL A 72 -18.50 -2.26 17.47
C VAL A 72 -18.10 -3.66 17.94
N GLY A 73 -18.34 -3.96 19.22
CA GLY A 73 -18.01 -5.25 19.82
C GLY A 73 -16.53 -5.58 19.70
N THR A 74 -16.20 -6.77 19.18
CA THR A 74 -14.81 -7.20 18.98
C THR A 74 -14.21 -6.81 17.63
N GLY A 75 -14.93 -6.04 16.80
CA GLY A 75 -14.53 -5.73 15.43
C GLY A 75 -14.77 -6.89 14.43
N LYS A 76 -15.44 -7.96 14.87
CA LYS A 76 -15.83 -9.10 14.03
C LYS A 76 -17.20 -8.86 13.40
N ALA A 77 -17.39 -9.37 12.18
CA ALA A 77 -18.65 -9.25 11.44
C ALA A 77 -19.87 -9.77 12.23
N ARG A 78 -19.70 -10.84 13.03
CA ARG A 78 -20.77 -11.39 13.87
C ARG A 78 -21.29 -10.37 14.90
N ASP A 79 -20.40 -9.59 15.50
CA ASP A 79 -20.79 -8.62 16.51
C ASP A 79 -21.44 -7.38 15.88
N LEU A 80 -20.95 -6.98 14.70
CA LEU A 80 -21.61 -5.96 13.87
C LEU A 80 -23.04 -6.37 13.53
N LEU A 81 -23.26 -7.59 13.04
CA LEU A 81 -24.59 -8.10 12.70
C LEU A 81 -25.54 -8.10 13.91
N LYS A 82 -25.04 -8.49 15.09
CA LYS A 82 -25.83 -8.43 16.33
C LYS A 82 -26.20 -6.99 16.70
N ALA A 83 -25.26 -6.05 16.55
CA ALA A 83 -25.50 -4.64 16.85
C ALA A 83 -26.55 -4.03 15.90
N LEU A 84 -26.44 -4.30 14.60
CA LEU A 84 -27.39 -3.82 13.59
C LEU A 84 -28.81 -4.37 13.82
N LYS A 85 -28.94 -5.65 14.15
CA LYS A 85 -30.24 -6.26 14.48
C LYS A 85 -30.89 -5.70 15.74
N ARG A 86 -30.12 -5.09 16.64
CA ARG A 86 -30.64 -4.45 17.87
C ARG A 86 -31.04 -2.98 17.64
N ALA A 87 -30.56 -2.38 16.55
CA ALA A 87 -30.81 -0.98 16.22
C ALA A 87 -31.97 -0.79 15.21
N ALA A 88 -32.56 -1.89 14.73
CA ALA A 88 -33.77 -1.95 13.91
C ALA A 88 -34.97 -2.29 14.80
#